data_AF-A0AA87XUR7-F1
#
_entry.id   AF-A0AA87XUR7-F1
#
_cell.length_a   1.000
_cell.length_b   1.000
_cell.length_c   1.000
_cell.angle_alpha   90.00
_cell.angle_beta   90.00
_cell.angle_gamma   90.00
#
_symmetry.space_group_name_H-M   'P 1'
#
loop_
_entity.id
_entity.type
_entity.pdbx_description
1 polymer ?
#
loop_
_entity_poly.entity_id
_entity_poly.type
_entity_poly.pdbx_seq_one_letter_code
_entity_poly.pdbx_strand_id
1 'polypeptide(L)'
;MTSIPFYEQHAARLAGQYESLDFNEVHAGLLDLLPPPGGMVLDVGAGSGRDAAWFAANGYEVVAVDPSEAMLAQARRLHPSDRIRWLSDSLPDLAKVPRLGLRFDLILLSAVWMHIHPADRQRSLRKLATLLAPNGRIAVSLRLGTPDAERAMHEVSLQELSLLARQFGLRIVRTSDSPDKLGRADVSWTSVVLGLPDDGLGALPLLRHLILVDEKSSTYKIALLRVIARIADTAAGLARHETESVVVPLGLVSLFWLRMYKPLIEHQLPQMPASRLGTGPGFVTDNFHALRQIAPVELAVGSMFTGDTARHLQRSLSEISQVIRDMPGRYLRWPSSDKPIFEIVRRRQASTPPQQRIDDAFLWSFGDFRVPLDIWQALTHYNVWIEPVLISEWVRLIEAYSAGQVPDVRMLAHRLLTWADPIRDTGLARAAVDRIRADGKPVYCVWTGARLRDEYDIDHCFPFAAWPCGDAWNLMPSARHINIQKSNRLVTQAALERASDWITEWWASAFIDRGEEPRQRFFIEAAQTLPLLVASPGTADVIDAMKIHRIKLSKDQGLRPWEPGLRDRRFGETASSIDAHGSADV
;
A
#
# COMPACT_ATOMS: atom_id res chain seq x y z
N MET A 1 11.76 -34.21 29.56
CA MET A 1 12.01 -35.39 28.70
C MET A 1 11.48 -35.08 27.31
N THR A 2 12.13 -35.54 26.25
CA THR A 2 11.67 -35.36 24.86
C THR A 2 10.73 -36.50 24.48
N SER A 3 9.74 -36.25 23.62
CA SER A 3 8.80 -37.29 23.17
C SER A 3 9.42 -38.35 22.25
N ILE A 4 10.54 -38.03 21.58
CA ILE A 4 11.15 -38.84 20.51
C ILE A 4 11.36 -40.32 20.87
N PRO A 5 11.93 -40.71 22.03
CA PRO A 5 12.17 -42.12 22.36
C PRO A 5 10.89 -42.99 22.37
N PHE A 6 9.75 -42.42 22.78
CA PHE A 6 8.47 -43.12 22.76
C PHE A 6 8.03 -43.43 21.32
N TYR A 7 8.18 -42.47 20.42
CA TYR A 7 7.80 -42.64 19.01
C TYR A 7 8.75 -43.60 18.28
N GLU A 8 10.05 -43.58 18.60
CA GLU A 8 11.02 -44.57 18.11
C GLU A 8 10.62 -46.00 18.51
N GLN A 9 10.33 -46.21 19.79
CA GLN A 9 10.04 -47.54 20.33
C GLN A 9 8.69 -48.10 19.83
N HIS A 10 7.72 -47.24 19.56
CA HIS A 10 6.35 -47.65 19.25
C HIS A 10 5.93 -47.40 17.79
N ALA A 11 6.89 -47.10 16.90
CA ALA A 11 6.62 -46.62 15.54
C ALA A 11 5.63 -47.49 14.74
N ALA A 12 5.82 -48.82 14.71
CA ALA A 12 4.95 -49.71 13.93
C ALA A 12 3.50 -49.71 14.43
N ARG A 13 3.30 -49.70 15.76
CA ARG A 13 1.97 -49.65 16.38
C ARG A 13 1.30 -48.31 16.12
N LEU A 14 2.03 -47.22 16.32
CA LEU A 14 1.50 -45.86 16.11
C LEU A 14 1.18 -45.61 14.64
N ALA A 15 2.02 -46.07 13.71
CA ALA A 15 1.76 -45.97 12.28
C ALA A 15 0.43 -46.66 11.91
N GLY A 16 0.20 -47.90 12.38
CA GLY A 16 -1.08 -48.58 12.15
C GLY A 16 -2.30 -47.83 12.70
N GLN A 17 -2.16 -47.19 13.87
CA GLN A 17 -3.23 -46.38 14.47
C GLN A 17 -3.48 -45.06 13.70
N TYR A 18 -2.44 -44.44 13.14
CA TYR A 18 -2.57 -43.18 12.42
C TYR A 18 -3.14 -43.36 11.02
N GLU A 19 -2.77 -44.46 10.34
CA GLU A 19 -3.29 -44.84 9.02
C GLU A 19 -4.75 -45.30 9.06
N SER A 20 -5.30 -45.67 10.22
CA SER A 20 -6.72 -46.04 10.34
C SER A 20 -7.69 -44.85 10.31
N LEU A 21 -7.18 -43.62 10.22
CA LEU A 21 -7.97 -42.39 10.19
C LEU A 21 -7.93 -41.80 8.78
N ASP A 22 -9.06 -41.29 8.29
CA ASP A 22 -9.12 -40.60 6.99
C ASP A 22 -8.69 -39.13 7.10
N PHE A 23 -7.94 -38.64 6.11
CA PHE A 23 -7.48 -37.26 6.07
C PHE A 23 -8.64 -36.25 6.06
N ASN A 24 -9.68 -36.49 5.25
CA ASN A 24 -10.79 -35.55 5.12
C ASN A 24 -11.61 -35.48 6.41
N GLU A 25 -11.70 -36.60 7.15
CA GLU A 25 -12.36 -36.62 8.45
C GLU A 25 -11.58 -35.90 9.54
N VAL A 26 -10.24 -36.05 9.56
CA VAL A 26 -9.37 -35.39 10.54
C VAL A 26 -9.27 -33.89 10.25
N HIS A 27 -9.19 -33.51 8.97
CA HIS A 27 -8.92 -32.14 8.53
C HIS A 27 -10.12 -31.46 7.87
N ALA A 28 -11.35 -31.89 8.17
CA ALA A 28 -12.58 -31.36 7.56
C ALA A 28 -12.67 -29.82 7.58
N GLY A 29 -12.28 -29.19 8.70
CA GLY A 29 -12.30 -27.72 8.86
C GLY A 29 -11.21 -26.96 8.08
N LEU A 30 -10.29 -27.68 7.44
CA LEU A 30 -9.18 -27.14 6.64
C LEU A 30 -9.44 -27.25 5.13
N LEU A 31 -10.35 -28.12 4.67
CA LEU A 31 -10.47 -28.51 3.25
C LEU A 31 -10.70 -27.33 2.29
N ASP A 32 -11.56 -26.38 2.63
CA ASP A 32 -11.84 -25.17 1.86
C ASP A 32 -10.77 -24.08 1.99
N LEU A 33 -9.80 -24.28 2.89
CA LEU A 33 -8.65 -23.42 3.12
C LEU A 33 -7.35 -24.01 2.58
N LEU A 34 -7.39 -25.13 1.88
CA LEU A 34 -6.22 -25.66 1.19
C LEU A 34 -5.80 -24.76 0.02
N PRO A 35 -4.49 -24.63 -0.26
CA PRO A 35 -4.04 -23.95 -1.47
C PRO A 35 -4.52 -24.70 -2.73
N PRO A 36 -4.53 -24.08 -3.91
CA PRO A 36 -4.85 -24.80 -5.15
C PRO A 36 -3.85 -25.95 -5.39
N PRO A 37 -4.26 -27.02 -6.10
CA PRO A 37 -3.37 -28.12 -6.46
C PRO A 37 -2.09 -27.64 -7.17
N GLY A 38 -0.95 -28.26 -6.87
CA GLY A 38 0.38 -27.83 -7.31
C GLY A 38 1.14 -26.96 -6.31
N GLY A 39 0.53 -26.61 -5.17
CA GLY A 39 1.19 -25.91 -4.08
C GLY A 39 2.24 -26.75 -3.33
N MET A 40 3.12 -26.06 -2.61
CA MET A 40 4.20 -26.63 -1.79
C MET A 40 3.75 -26.76 -0.33
N VAL A 41 3.76 -27.98 0.21
CA VAL A 41 3.31 -28.29 1.58
C VAL A 41 4.49 -28.73 2.46
N LEU A 42 4.57 -28.19 3.68
CA LEU A 42 5.45 -28.70 4.73
C LEU A 42 4.61 -29.43 5.78
N ASP A 43 4.79 -30.74 5.89
CA ASP A 43 4.19 -31.55 6.95
C ASP A 43 5.20 -31.72 8.10
N VAL A 44 4.96 -31.05 9.23
CA VAL A 44 5.85 -31.05 10.40
C VAL A 44 5.34 -32.06 11.41
N GLY A 45 6.17 -33.05 11.74
CA GLY A 45 5.82 -34.23 12.52
C GLY A 45 4.96 -35.21 11.72
N ALA A 46 5.43 -35.55 10.51
CA ALA A 46 4.68 -36.31 9.52
C ALA A 46 4.27 -37.73 9.98
N GLY A 47 4.91 -38.28 11.03
CA GLY A 47 4.52 -39.54 11.64
C GLY A 47 4.51 -40.70 10.65
N SER A 48 3.34 -41.31 10.43
CA SER A 48 3.18 -42.44 9.49
C SER A 48 3.22 -42.02 8.03
N GLY A 49 3.17 -40.71 7.75
CA GLY A 49 3.12 -40.17 6.40
C GLY A 49 1.73 -40.06 5.79
N ARG A 50 0.66 -40.39 6.52
CA ARG A 50 -0.73 -40.33 6.04
C ARG A 50 -1.07 -38.98 5.39
N ASP A 51 -0.81 -37.89 6.10
CA ASP A 51 -1.19 -36.55 5.65
C ASP A 51 -0.36 -36.13 4.43
N ALA A 52 0.96 -36.36 4.46
CA ALA A 52 1.86 -36.18 3.32
C ALA A 52 1.44 -36.99 2.07
N ALA A 53 1.02 -38.24 2.25
CA ALA A 53 0.57 -39.10 1.16
C ALA A 53 -0.72 -38.60 0.51
N TRP A 54 -1.67 -38.14 1.32
CA TRP A 54 -2.90 -37.53 0.81
C TRP A 54 -2.59 -36.29 -0.03
N PHE A 55 -1.72 -35.40 0.44
CA PHE A 55 -1.29 -34.23 -0.34
C PHE A 55 -0.60 -34.64 -1.65
N ALA A 56 0.34 -35.57 -1.62
CA ALA A 56 1.02 -36.03 -2.83
C ALA A 56 0.05 -36.61 -3.88
N ALA A 57 -0.94 -37.39 -3.42
CA ALA A 57 -1.99 -37.97 -4.27
C ALA A 57 -2.90 -36.90 -4.89
N ASN A 58 -3.10 -35.77 -4.21
CA ASN A 58 -3.90 -34.64 -4.67
C ASN A 58 -3.09 -33.57 -5.44
N GLY A 59 -1.85 -33.88 -5.85
CA GLY A 59 -1.08 -33.04 -6.77
C GLY A 59 -0.18 -32.00 -6.11
N TYR A 60 0.04 -32.07 -4.80
CA TYR A 60 0.97 -31.18 -4.08
C TYR A 60 2.39 -31.75 -4.06
N GLU A 61 3.37 -30.85 -3.96
CA GLU A 61 4.75 -31.19 -3.61
C GLU A 61 4.92 -31.10 -2.10
N VAL A 62 5.46 -32.15 -1.47
CA VAL A 62 5.46 -32.27 -0.01
C VAL A 62 6.88 -32.42 0.52
N VAL A 63 7.26 -31.55 1.46
CA VAL A 63 8.38 -31.78 2.36
C VAL A 63 7.81 -32.30 3.67
N ALA A 64 8.10 -33.53 4.02
CA ALA A 64 7.60 -34.18 5.22
C ALA A 64 8.74 -34.38 6.22
N VAL A 65 8.60 -33.85 7.44
CA VAL A 65 9.65 -33.90 8.45
C VAL A 65 9.20 -34.58 9.72
N ASP A 66 10.05 -35.41 10.30
CA ASP A 66 9.82 -36.04 11.60
C ASP A 66 11.17 -36.30 12.29
N PRO A 67 11.33 -36.07 13.60
CA PRO A 67 12.56 -36.39 14.30
C PRO A 67 12.81 -37.88 14.50
N SER A 68 11.79 -38.73 14.41
CA SER A 68 11.93 -40.17 14.61
C SER A 68 12.29 -40.89 13.30
N GLU A 69 13.46 -41.50 13.27
CA GLU A 69 13.91 -42.32 12.15
C GLU A 69 13.05 -43.58 11.98
N ALA A 70 12.59 -44.21 13.06
CA ALA A 70 11.67 -45.36 12.94
C ALA A 70 10.32 -44.95 12.35
N MET A 71 9.77 -43.78 12.71
CA MET A 71 8.55 -43.25 12.08
C MET A 71 8.78 -42.95 10.59
N LEU A 72 9.87 -42.24 10.25
CA LEU A 72 10.24 -41.98 8.85
C LEU A 72 10.44 -43.27 8.05
N ALA A 73 11.00 -44.32 8.65
CA ALA A 73 11.15 -45.62 8.00
C ALA A 73 9.80 -46.27 7.72
N GLN A 74 8.83 -46.20 8.65
CA GLN A 74 7.46 -46.65 8.39
C GLN A 74 6.81 -45.82 7.27
N ALA A 75 6.93 -44.49 7.33
CA ALA A 75 6.31 -43.59 6.36
C ALA A 75 6.83 -43.83 4.93
N ARG A 76 8.15 -43.93 4.74
CA ARG A 76 8.76 -44.25 3.45
C ARG A 76 8.32 -45.61 2.90
N ARG A 77 8.15 -46.60 3.79
CA ARG A 77 7.71 -47.95 3.42
C ARG A 77 6.24 -47.97 2.99
N LEU A 78 5.39 -47.21 3.67
CA LEU A 78 3.95 -47.16 3.40
C LEU A 78 3.63 -46.29 2.17
N HIS A 79 4.39 -45.20 1.98
CA HIS A 79 4.07 -44.16 0.99
C HIS A 79 5.25 -43.85 0.06
N PRO A 80 5.57 -44.74 -0.90
CA PRO A 80 6.65 -44.52 -1.86
C PRO A 80 6.19 -43.58 -2.99
N SER A 81 6.25 -42.27 -2.75
CA SER A 81 5.92 -41.24 -3.75
C SER A 81 7.09 -40.29 -3.98
N ASP A 82 7.40 -40.03 -5.25
CA ASP A 82 8.47 -39.11 -5.65
C ASP A 82 8.15 -37.63 -5.35
N ARG A 83 6.88 -37.31 -5.07
CA ARG A 83 6.42 -35.98 -4.64
C ARG A 83 6.64 -35.72 -3.16
N ILE A 84 7.09 -36.71 -2.40
CA ILE A 84 7.33 -36.58 -0.96
C ILE A 84 8.83 -36.62 -0.67
N ARG A 85 9.36 -35.50 -0.17
CA ARG A 85 10.73 -35.42 0.34
C ARG A 85 10.74 -35.57 1.86
N TRP A 86 11.17 -36.74 2.31
CA TRP A 86 11.30 -37.10 3.73
C TRP A 86 12.59 -36.56 4.36
N LEU A 87 12.49 -35.80 5.46
CA LEU A 87 13.66 -35.28 6.19
C LEU A 87 13.56 -35.55 7.69
N SER A 88 14.68 -35.96 8.27
CA SER A 88 14.87 -36.01 9.72
C SER A 88 15.19 -34.61 10.24
N ASP A 89 14.18 -33.90 10.75
CA ASP A 89 14.30 -32.52 11.24
C ASP A 89 13.23 -32.27 12.33
N SER A 90 13.41 -31.23 13.14
CA SER A 90 12.53 -31.01 14.28
C SER A 90 12.38 -29.54 14.66
N LEU A 91 11.22 -29.20 15.24
CA LEU A 91 11.08 -27.97 16.01
C LEU A 91 11.92 -28.04 17.30
N PRO A 92 12.37 -26.89 17.84
CA PRO A 92 12.05 -25.52 17.43
C PRO A 92 12.88 -24.97 16.26
N ASP A 93 13.84 -25.74 15.75
CA ASP A 93 14.88 -25.20 14.87
C ASP A 93 14.64 -25.37 13.38
N LEU A 94 14.08 -26.52 12.99
CA LEU A 94 14.00 -27.00 11.62
C LEU A 94 15.32 -26.69 10.89
N ALA A 95 16.41 -27.34 11.30
CA ALA A 95 17.75 -26.94 10.88
C ALA A 95 18.04 -27.25 9.39
N LYS A 96 17.32 -28.21 8.81
CA LYS A 96 17.50 -28.69 7.43
C LYS A 96 16.51 -28.03 6.46
N VAL A 97 15.25 -27.85 6.85
CA VAL A 97 14.20 -27.29 5.96
C VAL A 97 14.58 -25.93 5.33
N PRO A 98 15.09 -24.91 6.06
CA PRO A 98 15.48 -23.63 5.49
C PRO A 98 16.60 -23.74 4.45
N ARG A 99 17.45 -24.76 4.54
CA ARG A 99 18.56 -24.99 3.59
C ARG A 99 18.07 -25.44 2.21
N LEU A 100 16.81 -25.86 2.10
CA LEU A 100 16.18 -26.17 0.82
C LEU A 100 15.88 -24.92 -0.01
N GLY A 101 15.88 -23.73 0.60
CA GLY A 101 15.53 -22.48 -0.08
C GLY A 101 14.05 -22.37 -0.50
N LEU A 102 13.21 -23.29 -0.02
CA LEU A 102 11.78 -23.36 -0.35
C LEU A 102 10.94 -22.43 0.54
N ARG A 103 9.73 -22.16 0.06
CA ARG A 103 8.63 -21.53 0.80
C ARG A 103 7.38 -22.37 0.63
N PHE A 104 6.48 -22.34 1.60
CA PHE A 104 5.36 -23.27 1.68
C PHE A 104 4.02 -22.53 1.67
N ASP A 105 3.11 -22.97 0.80
CA ASP A 105 1.73 -22.47 0.70
C ASP A 105 0.88 -22.99 1.88
N LEU A 106 1.24 -24.15 2.43
CA LEU A 106 0.67 -24.70 3.65
C LEU A 106 1.76 -25.34 4.50
N ILE A 107 1.76 -25.02 5.80
CA ILE A 107 2.53 -25.74 6.81
C ILE A 107 1.56 -26.43 7.76
N LEU A 108 1.59 -27.75 7.84
CA LEU A 108 0.72 -28.55 8.68
C LEU A 108 1.46 -29.02 9.94
N LEU A 109 0.84 -28.83 11.10
CA LEU A 109 1.25 -29.37 12.40
C LEU A 109 0.09 -30.19 12.96
N SER A 110 -0.04 -31.41 12.46
CA SER A 110 -1.09 -32.37 12.84
C SER A 110 -0.67 -33.13 14.10
N ALA A 111 -1.25 -32.79 15.24
CA ALA A 111 -0.97 -33.41 16.54
C ALA A 111 0.50 -33.28 17.00
N VAL A 112 1.10 -32.10 16.77
CA VAL A 112 2.52 -31.81 17.11
C VAL A 112 2.70 -30.78 18.21
N TRP A 113 1.83 -29.76 18.28
CA TRP A 113 2.05 -28.57 19.13
C TRP A 113 2.20 -28.91 20.63
N MET A 114 1.50 -29.94 21.10
CA MET A 114 1.58 -30.43 22.49
C MET A 114 2.93 -31.05 22.84
N HIS A 115 3.77 -31.44 21.87
CA HIS A 115 5.11 -31.97 22.11
C HIS A 115 6.19 -30.89 22.20
N ILE A 116 5.84 -29.63 21.92
CA ILE A 116 6.77 -28.51 22.01
C ILE A 116 6.72 -27.93 23.42
N HIS A 117 7.87 -27.94 24.09
CA HIS A 117 8.01 -27.34 25.42
C HIS A 117 7.61 -25.85 25.36
N PRO A 118 6.87 -25.32 26.36
CA PRO A 118 6.37 -23.93 26.33
C PRO A 118 7.44 -22.87 26.04
N ALA A 119 8.65 -23.05 26.61
CA ALA A 119 9.79 -22.15 26.37
C ALA A 119 10.26 -22.09 24.90
N ASP A 120 9.97 -23.12 24.11
CA ASP A 120 10.40 -23.26 22.71
C ASP A 120 9.31 -22.91 21.70
N ARG A 121 8.06 -22.71 22.14
CA ARG A 121 6.90 -22.43 21.26
C ARG A 121 7.06 -21.13 20.49
N GLN A 122 7.59 -20.08 21.12
CA GLN A 122 7.86 -18.80 20.46
C GLN A 122 8.90 -18.95 19.34
N ARG A 123 10.02 -19.65 19.59
CA ARG A 123 11.06 -19.91 18.59
C ARG A 123 10.53 -20.77 17.44
N SER A 124 9.75 -21.78 17.76
CA SER A 124 9.09 -22.67 16.81
C SER A 124 8.19 -21.87 15.86
N LEU A 125 7.31 -21.03 16.41
CA LEU A 125 6.38 -20.25 15.60
C LEU A 125 7.08 -19.22 14.73
N ARG A 126 8.13 -18.57 15.24
CA ARG A 126 8.99 -17.68 14.44
C ARG A 126 9.57 -18.42 13.23
N LYS A 127 10.10 -19.64 13.46
CA LYS A 127 10.70 -20.45 12.38
C LYS A 127 9.66 -20.80 11.32
N LEU A 128 8.49 -21.27 11.73
CA LEU A 128 7.39 -21.61 10.81
C LEU A 128 6.93 -20.39 10.01
N ALA A 129 6.76 -19.23 10.65
CA ALA A 129 6.39 -17.98 9.97
C ALA A 129 7.37 -17.60 8.84
N THR A 130 8.69 -17.76 9.07
CA THR A 130 9.72 -17.43 8.06
C THR A 130 9.74 -18.37 6.85
N LEU A 131 9.08 -19.52 6.94
CA LEU A 131 9.01 -20.53 5.89
C LEU A 131 7.76 -20.39 5.01
N LEU A 132 6.80 -19.55 5.39
CA LEU A 132 5.59 -19.33 4.61
C LEU A 132 5.88 -18.65 3.25
N ALA A 133 5.21 -19.14 2.21
CA ALA A 133 5.04 -18.41 0.96
C ALA A 133 4.10 -17.20 1.17
N PRO A 134 4.06 -16.24 0.24
CA PRO A 134 3.00 -15.23 0.22
C PRO A 134 1.62 -15.92 0.25
N ASN A 135 0.70 -15.41 1.07
CA ASN A 135 -0.62 -16.03 1.32
C ASN A 135 -0.61 -17.43 1.95
N GLY A 136 0.58 -17.94 2.33
CA GLY A 136 0.71 -19.24 2.96
C GLY A 136 0.02 -19.32 4.31
N ARG A 137 -0.42 -20.52 4.68
CA ARG A 137 -1.14 -20.79 5.94
C ARG A 137 -0.37 -21.77 6.81
N ILE A 138 -0.53 -21.64 8.12
CA ILE A 138 -0.09 -22.65 9.10
C ILE A 138 -1.35 -23.26 9.72
N ALA A 139 -1.55 -24.56 9.55
CA ALA A 139 -2.62 -25.30 10.21
C ALA A 139 -2.04 -26.05 11.42
N VAL A 140 -2.58 -25.81 12.60
CA VAL A 140 -2.13 -26.41 13.87
C VAL A 140 -3.33 -27.06 14.56
N SER A 141 -3.20 -28.32 14.99
CA SER A 141 -4.21 -28.92 15.87
C SER A 141 -3.78 -28.88 17.33
N LEU A 142 -4.69 -28.38 18.18
CA LEU A 142 -4.53 -28.29 19.62
C LEU A 142 -5.29 -29.44 20.28
N ARG A 143 -4.58 -30.33 20.97
CA ARG A 143 -5.18 -31.40 21.77
C ARG A 143 -5.56 -30.86 23.15
N LEU A 144 -6.84 -30.70 23.40
CA LEU A 144 -7.38 -30.32 24.70
C LEU A 144 -7.63 -31.59 25.54
N GLY A 145 -7.42 -31.48 26.85
CA GLY A 145 -7.50 -32.61 27.79
C GLY A 145 -6.19 -32.85 28.53
N THR A 146 -6.16 -33.86 29.40
CA THR A 146 -5.00 -34.16 30.25
C THR A 146 -3.76 -34.50 29.41
N PRO A 147 -2.60 -33.86 29.63
CA PRO A 147 -1.37 -34.20 28.92
C PRO A 147 -0.91 -35.63 29.21
N ASP A 148 -0.47 -36.34 28.17
CA ASP A 148 0.11 -37.68 28.28
C ASP A 148 1.59 -37.57 28.69
N ALA A 149 1.89 -37.97 29.93
CA ALA A 149 3.24 -37.88 30.50
C ALA A 149 4.23 -38.84 29.82
N GLU A 150 3.79 -40.03 29.38
CA GLU A 150 4.65 -41.00 28.69
C GLU A 150 5.14 -40.46 27.34
N ARG A 151 4.29 -39.66 26.70
CA ARG A 151 4.60 -38.98 25.43
C ARG A 151 5.22 -37.60 25.60
N ALA A 152 5.55 -37.23 26.84
CA ALA A 152 6.06 -35.91 27.20
C ALA A 152 5.22 -34.76 26.61
N MET A 153 3.89 -34.88 26.67
CA MET A 153 2.99 -33.83 26.21
C MET A 153 2.88 -32.70 27.24
N HIS A 154 2.65 -31.50 26.74
CA HIS A 154 2.40 -30.29 27.49
C HIS A 154 0.99 -29.77 27.22
N GLU A 155 0.42 -29.06 28.20
CA GLU A 155 -0.84 -28.35 28.02
C GLU A 155 -0.74 -27.33 26.88
N VAL A 156 -1.82 -27.18 26.12
CA VAL A 156 -1.90 -26.25 24.98
C VAL A 156 -3.11 -25.35 25.14
N SER A 157 -2.98 -24.12 24.64
CA SER A 157 -4.05 -23.12 24.72
C SER A 157 -4.15 -22.33 23.43
N LEU A 158 -5.38 -22.12 22.96
CA LEU A 158 -5.66 -21.22 21.85
C LEU A 158 -5.20 -19.79 22.17
N GLN A 159 -5.34 -19.36 23.43
CA GLN A 159 -4.94 -18.02 23.87
C GLN A 159 -3.43 -17.85 23.77
N GLU A 160 -2.65 -18.83 24.25
CA GLU A 160 -1.19 -18.80 24.14
C GLU A 160 -0.75 -18.78 22.67
N LEU A 161 -1.29 -19.70 21.84
CA LEU A 161 -0.98 -19.75 20.42
C LEU A 161 -1.30 -18.42 19.72
N SER A 162 -2.46 -17.82 20.02
CA SER A 162 -2.89 -16.52 19.48
C SER A 162 -1.93 -15.38 19.87
N LEU A 163 -1.51 -15.33 21.14
CA LEU A 163 -0.57 -14.32 21.63
C LEU A 163 0.81 -14.46 20.97
N LEU A 164 1.32 -15.69 20.85
CA LEU A 164 2.58 -15.95 20.16
C LEU A 164 2.50 -15.62 18.67
N ALA A 165 1.39 -15.99 18.01
CA ALA A 165 1.16 -15.73 16.59
C ALA A 165 1.23 -14.23 16.28
N ARG A 166 0.55 -13.40 17.08
CA ARG A 166 0.55 -11.94 16.91
C ARG A 166 1.93 -11.30 16.95
N GLN A 167 2.87 -11.86 17.73
CA GLN A 167 4.25 -11.35 17.82
C GLN A 167 5.02 -11.48 16.51
N PHE A 168 4.63 -12.44 15.66
CA PHE A 168 5.23 -12.66 14.34
C PHE A 168 4.36 -12.16 13.20
N GLY A 169 3.39 -11.30 13.53
CA GLY A 169 2.42 -10.81 12.56
C GLY A 169 1.65 -11.96 11.95
N LEU A 170 1.22 -12.98 12.71
CA LEU A 170 0.25 -13.98 12.29
C LEU A 170 -1.10 -13.67 12.96
N ARG A 171 -2.21 -13.89 12.25
CA ARG A 171 -3.57 -13.86 12.78
C ARG A 171 -4.24 -15.22 12.62
N ILE A 172 -5.19 -15.48 13.52
CA ILE A 172 -6.11 -16.61 13.37
C ILE A 172 -7.06 -16.30 12.21
N VAL A 173 -7.04 -17.15 11.19
CA VAL A 173 -7.95 -17.13 10.04
C VAL A 173 -9.22 -17.90 10.38
N ARG A 174 -9.06 -19.07 11.02
CA ARG A 174 -10.19 -19.92 11.43
C ARG A 174 -9.83 -20.77 12.63
N THR A 175 -10.84 -21.06 13.44
CA THR A 175 -10.83 -22.14 14.43
C THR A 175 -11.96 -23.12 14.16
N SER A 176 -11.75 -24.40 14.43
CA SER A 176 -12.79 -25.43 14.30
C SER A 176 -12.58 -26.51 15.35
N ASP A 177 -13.61 -26.76 16.15
CA ASP A 177 -13.57 -27.77 17.20
C ASP A 177 -14.06 -29.13 16.68
N SER A 178 -13.48 -30.21 17.20
CA SER A 178 -13.87 -31.57 16.85
C SER A 178 -13.64 -32.54 18.02
N PRO A 179 -14.45 -33.62 18.12
CA PRO A 179 -14.21 -34.68 19.07
C PRO A 179 -13.00 -35.53 18.66
N ASP A 180 -12.41 -36.24 19.63
CA ASP A 180 -11.30 -37.16 19.34
C ASP A 180 -11.74 -38.35 18.48
N LYS A 181 -11.10 -38.51 17.31
CA LYS A 181 -11.40 -39.58 16.35
C LYS A 181 -10.88 -40.96 16.76
N LEU A 182 -10.04 -41.03 17.79
CA LEU A 182 -9.57 -42.28 18.39
C LEU A 182 -10.43 -42.73 19.59
N GLY A 183 -11.53 -42.03 19.87
CA GLY A 183 -12.53 -42.45 20.87
C GLY A 183 -12.15 -42.18 22.33
N ARG A 184 -11.18 -41.31 22.60
CA ARG A 184 -10.79 -40.95 23.97
C ARG A 184 -11.75 -39.90 24.55
N ALA A 185 -12.46 -40.26 25.61
CA ALA A 185 -13.54 -39.45 26.18
C ALA A 185 -13.09 -38.12 26.82
N ASP A 186 -11.84 -38.02 27.25
CA ASP A 186 -11.23 -36.85 27.91
C ASP A 186 -10.47 -35.93 26.94
N VAL A 187 -10.53 -36.23 25.63
CA VAL A 187 -9.76 -35.52 24.60
C VAL A 187 -10.71 -34.86 23.60
N SER A 188 -10.43 -33.60 23.31
CA SER A 188 -11.01 -32.88 22.17
C SER A 188 -9.94 -32.12 21.40
N TRP A 189 -10.28 -31.65 20.21
CA TRP A 189 -9.35 -30.99 19.32
C TRP A 189 -9.89 -29.66 18.85
N THR A 190 -9.03 -28.64 18.85
CA THR A 190 -9.27 -27.38 18.14
C THR A 190 -8.25 -27.25 17.02
N SER A 191 -8.72 -27.27 15.78
CA SER A 191 -7.92 -26.93 14.61
C SER A 191 -7.85 -25.42 14.47
N VAL A 192 -6.64 -24.88 14.34
CA VAL A 192 -6.36 -23.45 14.22
C VAL A 192 -5.61 -23.21 12.92
N VAL A 193 -6.18 -22.39 12.06
CA VAL A 193 -5.50 -21.93 10.84
C VAL A 193 -4.99 -20.52 11.10
N LEU A 194 -3.67 -20.36 11.03
CA LEU A 194 -2.97 -19.09 11.08
C LEU A 194 -2.60 -18.66 9.66
N GLY A 195 -2.63 -17.37 9.42
CA GLY A 195 -2.04 -16.74 8.24
C GLY A 195 -1.41 -15.44 8.66
N LEU A 196 -0.46 -14.94 7.89
CA LEU A 196 -0.05 -13.55 8.07
C LEU A 196 -1.33 -12.69 7.84
N PRO A 197 -1.67 -11.70 8.69
CA PRO A 197 -2.39 -10.55 8.20
C PRO A 197 -1.56 -10.12 7.02
N ASP A 198 -2.17 -10.21 5.85
CA ASP A 198 -1.59 -9.73 4.63
C ASP A 198 -0.94 -8.39 4.97
N ASP A 199 0.39 -8.29 4.91
CA ASP A 199 1.02 -6.98 4.74
C ASP A 199 0.66 -6.41 3.34
N GLY A 200 -0.06 -7.22 2.57
CA GLY A 200 -1.28 -6.78 1.91
C GLY A 200 -1.29 -7.16 0.45
N LEU A 201 -0.20 -7.76 -0.03
CA LEU A 201 0.13 -7.62 -1.43
C LEU A 201 -0.10 -8.93 -2.14
N GLY A 202 0.87 -9.84 -2.26
CA GLY A 202 0.89 -10.76 -3.42
C GLY A 202 0.97 -10.00 -4.77
N ALA A 203 0.51 -8.75 -4.81
CA ALA A 203 0.70 -7.68 -5.75
C ALA A 203 2.17 -7.39 -6.01
N LEU A 204 3.15 -7.59 -5.10
CA LEU A 204 4.56 -7.37 -5.46
C LEU A 204 5.08 -8.44 -6.44
N PRO A 205 4.95 -9.75 -6.18
CA PRO A 205 5.21 -10.78 -7.18
C PRO A 205 4.41 -10.58 -8.47
N LEU A 206 3.13 -10.24 -8.36
CA LEU A 206 2.28 -9.93 -9.51
C LEU A 206 2.79 -8.72 -10.30
N LEU A 207 3.03 -7.59 -9.66
CA LEU A 207 3.53 -6.36 -10.29
C LEU A 207 4.90 -6.62 -10.91
N ARG A 208 5.79 -7.36 -10.25
CA ARG A 208 7.06 -7.81 -10.85
C ARG A 208 6.80 -8.59 -12.14
N HIS A 209 5.86 -9.54 -12.12
CA HIS A 209 5.47 -10.31 -13.29
C HIS A 209 4.90 -9.41 -14.40
N LEU A 210 3.94 -8.54 -14.11
CA LEU A 210 3.33 -7.60 -15.07
C LEU A 210 4.37 -6.64 -15.66
N ILE A 211 5.29 -6.13 -14.84
CA ILE A 211 6.29 -5.15 -15.25
C ILE A 211 7.41 -5.81 -16.06
N LEU A 212 7.91 -6.98 -15.67
CA LEU A 212 9.13 -7.55 -16.26
C LEU A 212 8.90 -8.75 -17.18
N VAL A 213 7.86 -9.56 -16.94
CA VAL A 213 7.67 -10.86 -17.61
C VAL A 213 6.56 -10.80 -18.65
N ASP A 214 5.43 -10.20 -18.31
CA ASP A 214 4.25 -10.12 -19.18
C ASP A 214 4.56 -9.44 -20.53
N GLU A 215 4.01 -9.93 -21.63
CA GLU A 215 4.41 -9.44 -22.95
C GLU A 215 3.89 -8.01 -23.22
N LYS A 216 4.75 -7.15 -23.77
CA LYS A 216 4.42 -5.75 -24.11
C LYS A 216 4.41 -5.52 -25.62
N SER A 217 3.22 -5.31 -26.16
CA SER A 217 3.01 -4.91 -27.57
C SER A 217 2.96 -3.39 -27.78
N SER A 218 2.98 -2.62 -26.69
CA SER A 218 3.13 -1.16 -26.62
C SER A 218 3.58 -0.75 -25.22
N THR A 219 3.87 0.53 -25.00
CA THR A 219 4.18 1.08 -23.67
C THR A 219 2.96 1.19 -22.73
N TYR A 220 1.76 0.84 -23.21
CA TYR A 220 0.50 1.13 -22.51
C TYR A 220 0.40 0.46 -21.14
N LYS A 221 0.82 -0.81 -21.02
CA LYS A 221 0.77 -1.55 -19.74
C LYS A 221 1.61 -0.85 -18.66
N ILE A 222 2.83 -0.47 -19.02
CA ILE A 222 3.76 0.24 -18.12
C ILE A 222 3.22 1.63 -17.77
N ALA A 223 2.66 2.33 -18.75
CA ALA A 223 2.04 3.62 -18.52
C ALA A 223 0.86 3.55 -17.55
N LEU A 224 -0.04 2.56 -17.69
CA LEU A 224 -1.18 2.43 -16.79
C LEU A 224 -0.73 2.17 -15.36
N LEU A 225 0.21 1.23 -15.17
CA LEU A 225 0.74 0.92 -13.84
C LEU A 225 1.41 2.15 -13.21
N ARG A 226 2.16 2.93 -13.99
CA ARG A 226 2.78 4.17 -13.50
C ARG A 226 1.76 5.25 -13.17
N VAL A 227 0.71 5.40 -13.98
CA VAL A 227 -0.40 6.32 -13.68
C VAL A 227 -1.04 5.98 -12.34
N ILE A 228 -1.34 4.70 -12.10
CA ILE A 228 -1.94 4.27 -10.82
C ILE A 228 -0.97 4.51 -9.66
N ALA A 229 0.32 4.19 -9.84
CA ALA A 229 1.36 4.45 -8.85
C ALA A 229 1.43 5.94 -8.45
N ARG A 230 1.42 6.83 -9.43
CA ARG A 230 1.42 8.28 -9.20
C ARG A 230 0.14 8.78 -8.56
N ILE A 231 -1.02 8.25 -8.93
CA ILE A 231 -2.29 8.64 -8.29
C ILE A 231 -2.31 8.19 -6.82
N ALA A 232 -1.87 6.95 -6.54
CA ALA A 232 -1.79 6.42 -5.17
C ALA A 232 -0.81 7.21 -4.29
N ASP A 233 0.25 7.74 -4.90
CA ASP A 233 1.22 8.60 -4.21
C ASP A 233 0.69 10.02 -4.04
N THR A 234 0.35 10.73 -5.11
CA THR A 234 0.17 12.20 -5.08
C THR A 234 -1.29 12.68 -5.07
N ALA A 235 -2.26 11.81 -5.35
CA ALA A 235 -3.66 12.21 -5.55
C ALA A 235 -4.65 11.22 -4.90
N ALA A 236 -4.23 10.54 -3.84
CA ALA A 236 -5.04 9.54 -3.15
C ALA A 236 -6.30 10.13 -2.49
N GLY A 237 -6.37 11.45 -2.26
CA GLY A 237 -7.56 12.12 -1.73
C GLY A 237 -8.77 12.07 -2.67
N LEU A 238 -8.55 11.92 -3.98
CA LEU A 238 -9.62 11.74 -4.97
C LEU A 238 -10.12 10.28 -5.06
N ALA A 239 -9.53 9.36 -4.32
CA ALA A 239 -9.88 7.95 -4.35
C ALA A 239 -11.00 7.62 -3.34
N ARG A 240 -11.91 6.71 -3.73
CA ARG A 240 -12.95 6.16 -2.86
C ARG A 240 -12.55 4.76 -2.43
N HIS A 241 -12.46 4.53 -1.13
CA HIS A 241 -12.10 3.23 -0.57
C HIS A 241 -13.34 2.35 -0.38
N GLU A 242 -13.27 1.13 -0.88
CA GLU A 242 -14.23 0.06 -0.65
C GLU A 242 -13.54 -1.13 0.05
N THR A 243 -14.31 -2.15 0.45
CA THR A 243 -13.80 -3.27 1.25
C THR A 243 -12.62 -3.99 0.61
N GLU A 244 -12.70 -4.28 -0.70
CA GLU A 244 -11.71 -5.09 -1.44
C GLU A 244 -11.04 -4.31 -2.58
N SER A 245 -11.34 -3.03 -2.74
CA SER A 245 -10.81 -2.22 -3.84
C SER A 245 -10.79 -0.73 -3.54
N VAL A 246 -10.03 0.01 -4.34
CA VAL A 246 -10.02 1.47 -4.37
C VAL A 246 -10.49 1.93 -5.74
N VAL A 247 -11.45 2.84 -5.76
CA VAL A 247 -12.00 3.41 -7.00
C VAL A 247 -11.44 4.81 -7.18
N VAL A 248 -10.85 5.08 -8.34
CA VAL A 248 -10.38 6.42 -8.72
C VAL A 248 -11.16 6.94 -9.93
N PRO A 249 -11.30 8.26 -10.09
CA PRO A 249 -12.00 8.82 -11.25
C PRO A 249 -11.25 8.48 -12.54
N LEU A 250 -11.94 7.91 -13.53
CA LEU A 250 -11.33 7.55 -14.81
C LEU A 250 -10.75 8.77 -15.55
N GLY A 251 -11.33 9.96 -15.34
CA GLY A 251 -10.79 11.21 -15.88
C GLY A 251 -9.42 11.57 -15.31
N LEU A 252 -9.15 11.23 -14.04
CA LEU A 252 -7.86 11.45 -13.40
C LEU A 252 -6.80 10.52 -13.99
N VAL A 253 -7.15 9.25 -14.20
CA VAL A 253 -6.30 8.28 -14.89
C VAL A 253 -5.97 8.78 -16.31
N SER A 254 -6.96 9.27 -17.05
CA SER A 254 -6.75 9.86 -18.38
C SER A 254 -5.88 11.12 -18.36
N LEU A 255 -6.02 11.97 -17.35
CA LEU A 255 -5.25 13.21 -17.22
C LEU A 255 -3.78 12.91 -16.97
N PHE A 256 -3.47 12.01 -16.04
CA PHE A 256 -2.10 11.59 -15.76
C PHE A 256 -1.49 10.89 -16.98
N TRP A 257 -2.27 10.08 -17.68
CA TRP A 257 -1.85 9.48 -18.95
C TRP A 257 -1.47 10.54 -19.99
N LEU A 258 -2.33 11.53 -20.22
CA LEU A 258 -2.06 12.65 -21.13
C LEU A 258 -0.74 13.34 -20.77
N ARG A 259 -0.54 13.68 -19.48
CA ARG A 259 0.67 14.34 -18.98
C ARG A 259 1.94 13.54 -19.24
N MET A 260 1.91 12.22 -19.02
CA MET A 260 3.10 11.36 -19.22
C MET A 260 3.46 11.20 -20.70
N TYR A 261 2.47 11.04 -21.57
CA TYR A 261 2.72 10.80 -22.98
C TYR A 261 3.07 12.06 -23.76
N LYS A 262 2.49 13.20 -23.41
CA LYS A 262 2.67 14.45 -24.14
C LYS A 262 4.14 14.82 -24.46
N PRO A 263 5.07 14.87 -23.50
CA PRO A 263 6.47 15.17 -23.81
C PRO A 263 7.11 14.12 -24.74
N LEU A 264 6.74 12.85 -24.62
CA LEU A 264 7.26 11.76 -25.46
C LEU A 264 6.78 11.88 -26.91
N ILE A 265 5.49 12.12 -27.10
CA ILE A 265 4.87 12.26 -28.44
C ILE A 265 5.37 13.51 -29.15
N GLU A 266 5.51 14.62 -28.44
CA GLU A 266 6.02 15.87 -29.02
C GLU A 266 7.49 15.79 -29.45
N HIS A 267 8.27 14.93 -28.80
CA HIS A 267 9.65 14.59 -29.20
C HIS A 267 9.72 13.37 -30.13
N GLN A 268 8.58 12.92 -30.66
CA GLN A 268 8.48 11.84 -31.65
C GLN A 268 9.08 10.51 -31.17
N LEU A 269 9.06 10.24 -29.86
CA LEU A 269 9.53 8.98 -29.31
C LEU A 269 8.50 7.86 -29.53
N PRO A 270 8.91 6.71 -30.10
CA PRO A 270 7.97 5.63 -30.43
C PRO A 270 7.43 4.95 -29.16
N GLN A 271 6.12 4.70 -29.16
CA GLN A 271 5.41 4.05 -28.03
C GLN A 271 4.89 2.65 -28.39
N MET A 272 5.09 2.23 -29.64
CA MET A 272 4.76 0.91 -30.15
C MET A 272 5.81 0.47 -31.19
N PRO A 273 5.95 -0.83 -31.49
CA PRO A 273 6.84 -1.32 -32.55
C PRO A 273 6.45 -0.79 -33.93
N ALA A 274 7.44 -0.55 -34.81
CA ALA A 274 7.22 -0.11 -36.19
C ALA A 274 6.40 -1.11 -37.04
N SER A 275 6.38 -2.40 -36.67
CA SER A 275 5.60 -3.44 -37.34
C SER A 275 4.08 -3.32 -37.14
N ARG A 276 3.62 -2.55 -36.15
CA ARG A 276 2.20 -2.17 -36.02
C ARG A 276 1.91 -0.98 -36.93
N LEU A 277 1.63 -1.32 -38.19
CA LEU A 277 0.98 -0.54 -39.27
C LEU A 277 0.67 0.94 -38.99
N GLY A 278 1.48 1.85 -39.56
CA GLY A 278 1.08 3.15 -40.11
C GLY A 278 0.36 4.18 -39.24
N THR A 279 0.12 3.92 -37.95
CA THR A 279 -0.66 4.76 -37.05
C THR A 279 0.03 4.87 -35.70
N GLY A 280 0.14 6.10 -35.19
CA GLY A 280 0.67 6.36 -33.85
C GLY A 280 -0.24 5.81 -32.75
N PRO A 281 0.07 6.09 -31.48
CA PRO A 281 -0.76 5.66 -30.36
C PRO A 281 -2.22 6.12 -30.55
N GLY A 282 -3.19 5.21 -30.42
CA GLY A 282 -4.59 5.46 -30.78
C GLY A 282 -5.33 6.60 -30.05
N PHE A 283 -4.71 7.24 -29.06
CA PHE A 283 -5.22 8.44 -28.39
C PHE A 283 -4.59 9.75 -28.91
N VAL A 284 -3.61 9.67 -29.81
CA VAL A 284 -2.95 10.83 -30.43
C VAL A 284 -3.80 11.25 -31.63
N THR A 285 -4.78 12.10 -31.37
CA THR A 285 -5.77 12.62 -32.32
C THR A 285 -5.57 14.12 -32.56
N ASP A 286 -6.39 14.74 -33.41
CA ASP A 286 -6.43 16.20 -33.57
C ASP A 286 -6.71 16.92 -32.25
N ASN A 287 -7.54 16.33 -31.36
CA ASN A 287 -7.80 16.90 -30.04
C ASN A 287 -6.54 16.90 -29.17
N PHE A 288 -5.76 15.82 -29.21
CA PHE A 288 -4.48 15.75 -28.51
C PHE A 288 -3.51 16.80 -29.03
N HIS A 289 -3.40 16.94 -30.36
CA HIS A 289 -2.51 17.92 -30.98
C HIS A 289 -2.93 19.37 -30.72
N ALA A 290 -4.23 19.65 -30.61
CA ALA A 290 -4.73 20.97 -30.25
C ALA A 290 -4.25 21.44 -28.86
N LEU A 291 -3.85 20.51 -27.97
CA LEU A 291 -3.30 20.81 -26.65
C LEU A 291 -1.78 21.02 -26.65
N ARG A 292 -1.11 21.11 -27.82
CA ARG A 292 0.35 21.26 -27.91
C ARG A 292 0.89 22.44 -27.09
N GLN A 293 0.18 23.56 -27.09
CA GLN A 293 0.62 24.79 -26.39
C GLN A 293 0.47 24.74 -24.86
N ILE A 294 -0.28 23.79 -24.32
CA ILE A 294 -0.46 23.65 -22.86
C ILE A 294 0.72 22.84 -22.33
N ALA A 295 1.47 23.32 -21.34
CA ALA A 295 2.54 22.53 -20.74
C ALA A 295 1.97 21.36 -19.91
N PRO A 296 2.67 20.21 -19.79
CA PRO A 296 2.20 19.10 -18.96
C PRO A 296 1.95 19.45 -17.48
N VAL A 297 2.62 20.48 -16.95
CA VAL A 297 2.42 20.98 -15.58
C VAL A 297 1.11 21.78 -15.43
N GLU A 298 0.62 22.40 -16.51
CA GLU A 298 -0.64 23.17 -16.51
C GLU A 298 -1.88 22.26 -16.51
N LEU A 299 -1.71 21.00 -16.94
CA LEU A 299 -2.73 19.94 -16.88
C LEU A 299 -2.89 19.38 -15.45
N ALA A 300 -3.02 20.25 -14.46
CA ALA A 300 -3.19 19.90 -13.05
C ALA A 300 -4.65 19.98 -12.64
N VAL A 301 -5.02 19.22 -11.60
CA VAL A 301 -6.35 19.34 -11.01
C VAL A 301 -6.45 20.71 -10.33
N GLY A 302 -7.57 21.39 -10.53
CA GLY A 302 -7.79 22.80 -10.18
C GLY A 302 -7.62 23.78 -11.34
N SER A 303 -6.87 23.41 -12.39
CA SER A 303 -6.68 24.27 -13.58
C SER A 303 -8.01 24.55 -14.29
N MET A 304 -8.12 25.77 -14.85
CA MET A 304 -9.29 26.23 -15.59
C MET A 304 -8.94 26.42 -17.06
N PHE A 305 -9.77 25.89 -17.95
CA PHE A 305 -9.65 26.03 -19.39
C PHE A 305 -10.94 26.60 -19.98
N THR A 306 -10.83 27.36 -21.07
CA THR A 306 -11.98 28.02 -21.71
C THR A 306 -12.03 27.75 -23.21
N GLY A 307 -13.21 27.96 -23.81
CA GLY A 307 -13.40 27.90 -25.26
C GLY A 307 -13.02 26.55 -25.89
N ASP A 308 -12.32 26.59 -27.02
CA ASP A 308 -11.94 25.38 -27.75
C ASP A 308 -10.92 24.53 -27.00
N THR A 309 -10.06 25.13 -26.17
CA THR A 309 -9.08 24.39 -25.36
C THR A 309 -9.79 23.47 -24.35
N ALA A 310 -10.84 23.96 -23.69
CA ALA A 310 -11.67 23.14 -22.80
C ALA A 310 -12.31 21.96 -23.55
N ARG A 311 -12.79 22.20 -24.77
CA ARG A 311 -13.39 21.16 -25.62
C ARG A 311 -12.36 20.09 -26.01
N HIS A 312 -11.20 20.50 -26.49
CA HIS A 312 -10.12 19.59 -26.86
C HIS A 312 -9.63 18.77 -25.66
N LEU A 313 -9.47 19.41 -24.49
CA LEU A 313 -9.13 18.71 -23.24
C LEU A 313 -10.14 17.61 -22.91
N GLN A 314 -11.43 17.94 -22.84
CA GLN A 314 -12.47 16.95 -22.53
C GLN A 314 -12.50 15.81 -23.55
N ARG A 315 -12.34 16.12 -24.85
CA ARG A 315 -12.30 15.11 -25.91
C ARG A 315 -11.08 14.21 -25.81
N SER A 316 -9.89 14.76 -25.59
CA SER A 316 -8.67 13.98 -25.39
C SER A 316 -8.78 13.06 -24.17
N LEU A 317 -9.28 13.54 -23.03
CA LEU A 317 -9.50 12.68 -21.84
C LEU A 317 -10.51 11.56 -22.12
N SER A 318 -11.53 11.85 -22.94
CA SER A 318 -12.54 10.88 -23.35
C SER A 318 -11.98 9.81 -24.30
N GLU A 319 -11.11 10.18 -25.23
CA GLU A 319 -10.41 9.27 -26.15
C GLU A 319 -9.39 8.41 -25.40
N ILE A 320 -8.62 9.02 -24.49
CA ILE A 320 -7.68 8.30 -23.63
C ILE A 320 -8.40 7.29 -22.74
N SER A 321 -9.53 7.67 -22.11
CA SER A 321 -10.30 6.73 -21.28
C SER A 321 -10.81 5.53 -22.07
N GLN A 322 -11.18 5.74 -23.33
CA GLN A 322 -11.59 4.68 -24.24
C GLN A 322 -10.42 3.76 -24.55
N VAL A 323 -9.25 4.33 -24.89
CA VAL A 323 -8.03 3.57 -25.09
C VAL A 323 -7.72 2.76 -23.85
N ILE A 324 -7.55 3.36 -22.67
CA ILE A 324 -7.20 2.66 -21.41
C ILE A 324 -8.11 1.47 -21.13
N ARG A 325 -9.43 1.63 -21.32
CA ARG A 325 -10.41 0.55 -21.12
C ARG A 325 -10.17 -0.61 -22.09
N ASP A 326 -10.07 -0.30 -23.38
CA ASP A 326 -9.93 -1.31 -24.43
C ASP A 326 -8.52 -1.93 -24.42
N MET A 327 -7.51 -1.13 -24.04
CA MET A 327 -6.08 -1.39 -23.97
C MET A 327 -5.40 -0.38 -23.00
N PRO A 328 -4.75 -0.77 -21.89
CA PRO A 328 -4.34 -2.11 -21.49
C PRO A 328 -5.30 -2.76 -20.49
N GLY A 329 -6.40 -2.12 -20.09
CA GLY A 329 -7.33 -2.62 -19.08
C GLY A 329 -7.81 -4.05 -19.33
N ARG A 330 -8.11 -4.39 -20.60
CA ARG A 330 -8.49 -5.75 -21.02
C ARG A 330 -7.36 -6.79 -20.97
N TYR A 331 -6.09 -6.36 -20.95
CA TYR A 331 -4.91 -7.21 -21.16
C TYR A 331 -3.96 -7.30 -19.96
N LEU A 332 -4.12 -6.45 -18.95
CA LEU A 332 -3.51 -6.67 -17.64
C LEU A 332 -4.39 -7.66 -16.88
N ARG A 333 -3.97 -8.93 -16.85
CA ARG A 333 -4.73 -10.08 -16.34
C ARG A 333 -3.99 -10.75 -15.19
N TRP A 334 -4.73 -11.44 -14.33
CA TRP A 334 -4.14 -12.27 -13.29
C TRP A 334 -3.33 -13.42 -13.92
N PRO A 335 -2.13 -13.76 -13.39
CA PRO A 335 -1.36 -14.90 -13.86
C PRO A 335 -2.20 -16.18 -13.81
N SER A 336 -2.12 -17.00 -14.86
CA SER A 336 -2.90 -18.24 -15.00
C SER A 336 -4.42 -18.05 -15.06
N SER A 337 -4.90 -16.83 -15.36
CA SER A 337 -6.33 -16.53 -15.51
C SER A 337 -6.59 -15.56 -16.67
N ASP A 338 -7.77 -15.67 -17.28
CA ASP A 338 -8.25 -14.71 -18.28
C ASP A 338 -8.95 -13.48 -17.67
N LYS A 339 -9.02 -13.39 -16.34
CA LYS A 339 -9.70 -12.29 -15.68
C LYS A 339 -8.85 -11.01 -15.70
N PRO A 340 -9.38 -9.86 -16.18
CA PRO A 340 -8.72 -8.57 -16.03
C PRO A 340 -8.49 -8.21 -14.56
N ILE A 341 -7.37 -7.54 -14.29
CA ILE A 341 -7.03 -7.06 -12.96
C ILE A 341 -7.87 -5.84 -12.58
N PHE A 342 -8.01 -4.90 -13.51
CA PHE A 342 -8.74 -3.64 -13.29
C PHE A 342 -10.14 -3.72 -13.87
N GLU A 343 -11.13 -3.24 -13.13
CA GLU A 343 -12.48 -3.02 -13.63
C GLU A 343 -12.62 -1.54 -14.02
N ILE A 344 -13.10 -1.29 -15.25
CA ILE A 344 -13.14 0.05 -15.84
C ILE A 344 -14.53 0.30 -16.40
N VAL A 345 -15.26 1.23 -15.77
CA VAL A 345 -16.58 1.66 -16.22
C VAL A 345 -16.42 3.03 -16.86
N ARG A 346 -16.70 3.15 -18.16
CA ARG A 346 -16.63 4.43 -18.88
C ARG A 346 -18.02 5.04 -19.05
N ARG A 347 -18.13 6.35 -18.86
CA ARG A 347 -19.37 7.13 -19.05
C ARG A 347 -19.26 8.10 -20.22
N ARG A 348 -20.36 8.31 -20.92
CA ARG A 348 -20.44 9.28 -22.03
C ARG A 348 -20.54 10.69 -21.45
N GLN A 349 -19.71 11.59 -21.96
CA GLN A 349 -19.69 12.98 -21.52
C GLN A 349 -20.85 13.78 -22.12
N ALA A 350 -21.40 14.70 -21.33
CA ALA A 350 -22.29 15.75 -21.81
C ALA A 350 -21.53 16.79 -22.66
N SER A 351 -22.24 17.79 -23.21
CA SER A 351 -21.61 18.90 -23.91
C SER A 351 -20.64 19.66 -23.01
N THR A 352 -19.46 20.02 -23.53
CA THR A 352 -18.46 20.79 -22.78
C THR A 352 -19.00 22.18 -22.45
N PRO A 353 -18.98 22.61 -21.18
CA PRO A 353 -19.32 23.98 -20.81
C PRO A 353 -18.32 24.99 -21.39
N PRO A 354 -18.67 26.29 -21.49
CA PRO A 354 -17.78 27.33 -22.02
C PRO A 354 -16.46 27.47 -21.25
N GLN A 355 -16.49 27.13 -19.96
CA GLN A 355 -15.35 27.07 -19.06
C GLN A 355 -15.37 25.71 -18.37
N GLN A 356 -14.22 25.04 -18.33
CA GLN A 356 -14.06 23.74 -17.70
C GLN A 356 -12.92 23.79 -16.70
N ARG A 357 -13.26 23.63 -15.42
CA ARG A 357 -12.28 23.36 -14.37
C ARG A 357 -12.00 21.87 -14.32
N ILE A 358 -10.76 21.50 -14.07
CA ILE A 358 -10.41 20.12 -13.71
C ILE A 358 -10.71 19.92 -12.23
N ASP A 359 -11.94 19.58 -11.87
CA ASP A 359 -12.37 19.31 -10.49
C ASP A 359 -12.85 17.85 -10.31
N ASP A 360 -13.22 17.48 -9.07
CA ASP A 360 -13.66 16.12 -8.75
C ASP A 360 -14.85 15.69 -9.63
N ALA A 361 -15.88 16.55 -9.76
CA ALA A 361 -17.06 16.27 -10.56
C ALA A 361 -16.73 16.02 -12.05
N PHE A 362 -15.86 16.85 -12.63
CA PHE A 362 -15.37 16.67 -13.99
C PHE A 362 -14.55 15.39 -14.16
N LEU A 363 -13.72 15.01 -13.19
CA LEU A 363 -12.90 13.80 -13.31
C LEU A 363 -13.74 12.52 -13.18
N TRP A 364 -14.74 12.50 -12.30
CA TRP A 364 -15.68 11.38 -12.14
C TRP A 364 -16.69 11.25 -13.28
N SER A 365 -16.96 12.34 -14.02
CA SER A 365 -17.89 12.29 -15.14
C SER A 365 -17.44 11.31 -16.22
N PHE A 366 -16.14 11.04 -16.36
CA PHE A 366 -15.55 10.09 -17.32
C PHE A 366 -15.81 8.62 -16.99
N GLY A 367 -16.03 8.27 -15.72
CA GLY A 367 -16.19 6.89 -15.31
C GLY A 367 -15.42 6.52 -14.04
N ASP A 368 -15.42 5.23 -13.75
CA ASP A 368 -14.79 4.63 -12.57
C ASP A 368 -13.64 3.72 -13.02
N PHE A 369 -12.50 3.84 -12.35
CA PHE A 369 -11.38 2.93 -12.50
C PHE A 369 -11.12 2.25 -11.16
N ARG A 370 -11.33 0.95 -11.08
CA ARG A 370 -11.28 0.17 -9.84
C ARG A 370 -9.99 -0.64 -9.77
N VAL A 371 -9.24 -0.41 -8.70
CA VAL A 371 -7.96 -1.03 -8.39
C VAL A 371 -8.16 -2.01 -7.23
N PRO A 372 -7.78 -3.29 -7.36
CA PRO A 372 -7.74 -4.21 -6.22
C PRO A 372 -6.96 -3.62 -5.03
N LEU A 373 -7.48 -3.78 -3.81
CA LEU A 373 -6.96 -3.09 -2.63
C LEU A 373 -5.49 -3.44 -2.35
N ASP A 374 -5.14 -4.71 -2.56
CA ASP A 374 -3.78 -5.22 -2.50
C ASP A 374 -2.86 -4.46 -3.48
N ILE A 375 -3.22 -4.34 -4.74
CA ILE A 375 -2.41 -3.61 -5.73
C ILE A 375 -2.28 -2.13 -5.38
N TRP A 376 -3.36 -1.51 -4.90
CA TRP A 376 -3.33 -0.11 -4.46
C TRP A 376 -2.36 0.09 -3.29
N GLN A 377 -2.41 -0.79 -2.28
CA GLN A 377 -1.50 -0.74 -1.14
C GLN A 377 -0.05 -0.98 -1.58
N ALA A 378 0.21 -1.87 -2.55
CA ALA A 378 1.55 -2.11 -3.08
C ALA A 378 2.13 -0.85 -3.69
N LEU A 379 1.34 -0.24 -4.58
CA LEU A 379 1.73 0.96 -5.29
C LEU A 379 1.88 2.14 -4.33
N THR A 380 1.14 2.19 -3.23
CA THR A 380 1.27 3.23 -2.21
C THR A 380 2.54 3.05 -1.37
N HIS A 381 2.76 1.86 -0.80
CA HIS A 381 3.85 1.64 0.17
C HIS A 381 5.22 1.44 -0.51
N TYR A 382 5.24 0.87 -1.71
CA TYR A 382 6.47 0.51 -2.40
C TYR A 382 6.75 1.39 -3.63
N ASN A 383 6.07 2.53 -3.77
CA ASN A 383 6.22 3.43 -4.92
C ASN A 383 7.68 3.80 -5.21
N VAL A 384 8.45 4.09 -4.16
CA VAL A 384 9.87 4.45 -4.23
C VAL A 384 10.74 3.41 -4.94
N TRP A 385 10.31 2.15 -4.94
CA TRP A 385 10.96 1.07 -5.71
C TRP A 385 10.24 0.76 -7.01
N ILE A 386 8.90 0.81 -7.03
CA ILE A 386 8.10 0.42 -8.19
C ILE A 386 8.20 1.45 -9.33
N GLU A 387 8.05 2.75 -9.05
CA GLU A 387 8.07 3.79 -10.09
C GLU A 387 9.41 3.83 -10.86
N PRO A 388 10.60 3.78 -10.21
CA PRO A 388 11.86 3.71 -10.95
C PRO A 388 11.97 2.50 -11.89
N VAL A 389 11.42 1.34 -11.49
CA VAL A 389 11.41 0.13 -12.34
C VAL A 389 10.46 0.32 -13.53
N LEU A 390 9.29 0.92 -13.32
CA LEU A 390 8.36 1.26 -14.40
C LEU A 390 8.99 2.23 -15.41
N ILE A 391 9.69 3.27 -14.94
CA ILE A 391 10.42 4.21 -15.80
C ILE A 391 11.49 3.46 -16.59
N SER A 392 12.31 2.64 -15.92
CA SER A 392 13.36 1.86 -16.57
C SER A 392 12.81 0.95 -17.67
N GLU A 393 11.70 0.25 -17.41
CA GLU A 393 11.08 -0.64 -18.38
C GLU A 393 10.45 0.14 -19.54
N TRP A 394 9.83 1.31 -19.28
CA TRP A 394 9.32 2.17 -20.34
C TRP A 394 10.44 2.67 -21.26
N VAL A 395 11.56 3.13 -20.69
CA VAL A 395 12.74 3.54 -21.44
C VAL A 395 13.27 2.39 -22.30
N ARG A 396 13.35 1.18 -21.74
CA ARG A 396 13.77 -0.02 -22.47
C ARG A 396 12.86 -0.31 -23.67
N LEU A 397 11.55 -0.15 -23.53
CA LEU A 397 10.60 -0.32 -24.63
C LEU A 397 10.78 0.76 -25.71
N ILE A 398 10.93 2.03 -25.34
CA ILE A 398 11.17 3.13 -26.30
C ILE A 398 12.47 2.87 -27.08
N GLU A 399 13.54 2.49 -26.40
CA GLU A 399 14.82 2.15 -27.03
C GLU A 399 14.67 0.99 -28.01
N ALA A 400 13.98 -0.08 -27.61
CA ALA A 400 13.71 -1.22 -28.48
C ALA A 400 12.88 -0.83 -29.72
N TYR A 401 11.86 0.00 -29.55
CA TYR A 401 10.99 0.44 -30.64
C TYR A 401 11.65 1.47 -31.57
N SER A 402 12.66 2.21 -31.08
CA SER A 402 13.40 3.18 -31.87
C SER A 402 14.39 2.53 -32.84
N ALA A 403 14.72 1.25 -32.66
CA ALA A 403 15.61 0.49 -33.54
C ALA A 403 16.93 1.23 -33.90
N GLY A 404 17.48 2.01 -32.97
CA GLY A 404 18.70 2.79 -33.16
C GLY A 404 18.57 4.07 -33.99
N GLN A 405 17.36 4.47 -34.40
CA GLN A 405 17.12 5.67 -35.23
C GLN A 405 17.18 6.99 -34.45
N VAL A 406 17.05 6.94 -33.12
CA VAL A 406 17.08 8.12 -32.25
C VAL A 406 18.37 8.09 -31.42
N PRO A 407 19.34 8.99 -31.66
CA PRO A 407 20.55 9.11 -30.85
C PRO A 407 20.20 9.42 -29.38
N ASP A 408 20.96 8.84 -28.45
CA ASP A 408 20.79 9.05 -27.00
C ASP A 408 19.36 8.84 -26.47
N VAL A 409 18.55 8.02 -27.17
CA VAL A 409 17.13 7.81 -26.87
C VAL A 409 16.89 7.44 -25.41
N ARG A 410 17.79 6.66 -24.79
CA ARG A 410 17.71 6.28 -23.39
C ARG A 410 17.76 7.49 -22.45
N MET A 411 18.73 8.39 -22.67
CA MET A 411 18.89 9.59 -21.85
C MET A 411 17.74 10.58 -22.09
N LEU A 412 17.33 10.76 -23.36
CA LEU A 412 16.21 11.62 -23.70
C LEU A 412 14.90 11.11 -23.10
N ALA A 413 14.59 9.82 -23.26
CA ALA A 413 13.39 9.21 -22.71
C ALA A 413 13.36 9.30 -21.18
N HIS A 414 14.49 9.05 -20.50
CA HIS A 414 14.56 9.18 -19.05
C HIS A 414 14.27 10.61 -18.56
N ARG A 415 14.83 11.62 -19.26
CA ARG A 415 14.56 13.04 -18.97
C ARG A 415 13.09 13.39 -19.18
N LEU A 416 12.49 12.97 -20.30
CA LEU A 416 11.10 13.27 -20.64
C LEU A 416 10.09 12.51 -19.76
N LEU A 417 10.47 11.34 -19.26
CA LEU A 417 9.68 10.56 -18.30
C LEU A 417 9.82 11.08 -16.87
N THR A 418 10.79 11.94 -16.57
CA THR A 418 10.90 12.59 -15.26
C THR A 418 9.62 13.39 -15.02
N TRP A 419 8.91 13.07 -13.94
CA TRP A 419 7.67 13.77 -13.65
C TRP A 419 7.98 15.21 -13.26
N ALA A 420 7.42 16.16 -13.99
CA ALA A 420 7.51 17.57 -13.64
C ALA A 420 6.54 17.84 -12.48
N ASP A 421 7.03 17.68 -11.25
CA ASP A 421 6.36 18.22 -10.07
C ASP A 421 6.27 19.76 -10.22
N PRO A 422 5.26 20.42 -9.60
CA PRO A 422 5.22 21.86 -9.55
C PRO A 422 6.58 22.36 -9.03
N ILE A 423 7.19 23.32 -9.73
CA ILE A 423 8.39 23.99 -9.22
C ILE A 423 8.04 24.50 -7.82
N ARG A 424 8.97 24.41 -6.86
CA ARG A 424 8.77 24.98 -5.51
C ARG A 424 8.46 26.48 -5.66
N ASP A 425 7.19 26.80 -5.76
CA ASP A 425 6.70 28.13 -6.01
C ASP A 425 5.94 28.62 -4.78
N THR A 426 6.45 29.69 -4.20
CA THR A 426 5.84 30.35 -3.06
C THR A 426 5.13 31.64 -3.49
N GLY A 427 5.10 31.94 -4.79
CA GLY A 427 4.58 33.17 -5.36
C GLY A 427 3.13 33.44 -4.99
N LEU A 428 2.28 32.41 -5.00
CA LEU A 428 0.87 32.53 -4.57
C LEU A 428 0.76 33.03 -3.12
N ALA A 429 1.50 32.41 -2.20
CA ALA A 429 1.49 32.78 -0.78
C ALA A 429 2.18 34.13 -0.54
N ARG A 430 3.29 34.42 -1.24
CA ARG A 430 3.96 35.74 -1.20
C ARG A 430 3.03 36.86 -1.67
N ALA A 431 2.35 36.66 -2.80
CA ALA A 431 1.35 37.60 -3.29
C ALA A 431 0.19 37.79 -2.30
N ALA A 432 -0.19 36.75 -1.55
CA ALA A 432 -1.16 36.89 -0.47
C ALA A 432 -0.63 37.74 0.70
N VAL A 433 0.62 37.54 1.13
CA VAL A 433 1.27 38.39 2.14
C VAL A 433 1.31 39.84 1.69
N ASP A 434 1.76 40.10 0.46
CA ASP A 434 1.90 41.46 -0.08
C ASP A 434 0.53 42.15 -0.17
N ARG A 435 -0.52 41.43 -0.60
CA ARG A 435 -1.91 41.95 -0.58
C ARG A 435 -2.40 42.29 0.83
N ILE A 436 -2.21 41.40 1.81
CA ILE A 436 -2.66 41.65 3.18
C ILE A 436 -1.94 42.87 3.78
N ARG A 437 -0.64 43.05 3.47
CA ARG A 437 0.12 44.23 3.86
C ARG A 437 -0.39 45.50 3.17
N ALA A 438 -0.73 45.42 1.87
CA ALA A 438 -1.32 46.52 1.13
C ALA A 438 -2.69 46.95 1.69
N ASP A 439 -3.47 46.00 2.22
CA ASP A 439 -4.72 46.25 2.95
C ASP A 439 -4.50 46.90 4.34
N GLY A 440 -3.26 47.18 4.74
CA GLY A 440 -2.89 47.76 6.04
C GLY A 440 -2.97 46.77 7.21
N LYS A 441 -3.16 45.48 6.94
CA LYS A 441 -3.31 44.44 7.96
C LYS A 441 -1.96 43.79 8.32
N PRO A 442 -1.74 43.45 9.59
CA PRO A 442 -0.54 42.71 10.00
C PRO A 442 -0.58 41.27 9.49
N VAL A 443 0.60 40.70 9.21
CA VAL A 443 0.78 39.27 8.93
C VAL A 443 1.63 38.66 10.04
N TYR A 444 1.28 37.46 10.50
CA TYR A 444 1.92 36.80 11.64
C TYR A 444 2.60 35.50 11.22
N CYS A 445 3.67 35.12 11.93
CA CYS A 445 4.31 33.82 11.78
C CYS A 445 3.41 32.74 12.38
N VAL A 446 2.92 31.81 11.57
CA VAL A 446 1.96 30.79 12.05
C VAL A 446 2.49 29.92 13.20
N TRP A 447 3.81 29.71 13.26
CA TRP A 447 4.43 28.86 14.29
C TRP A 447 4.67 29.55 15.63
N THR A 448 4.68 30.87 15.68
CA THR A 448 5.06 31.63 16.89
C THR A 448 4.05 32.69 17.30
N GLY A 449 3.10 33.04 16.42
CA GLY A 449 2.20 34.17 16.59
C GLY A 449 2.87 35.54 16.51
N ALA A 450 4.19 35.61 16.26
CA ALA A 450 4.91 36.87 16.19
C ALA A 450 4.61 37.62 14.88
N ARG A 451 4.43 38.95 14.97
CA ARG A 451 4.18 39.81 13.81
C ARG A 451 5.39 39.85 12.87
N LEU A 452 5.15 39.63 11.58
CA LEU A 452 6.15 39.67 10.50
C LEU A 452 6.29 41.10 9.96
N ARG A 453 7.39 41.77 10.30
CA ARG A 453 7.65 43.17 9.91
C ARG A 453 8.27 43.27 8.51
N ASP A 454 9.53 42.88 8.36
CA ASP A 454 10.27 43.08 7.10
C ASP A 454 10.60 41.73 6.44
N GLU A 455 11.61 41.00 6.95
CA GLU A 455 11.99 39.68 6.42
C GLU A 455 11.03 38.57 6.87
N TYR A 456 10.51 37.83 5.91
CA TYR A 456 9.70 36.63 6.11
C TYR A 456 10.05 35.56 5.06
N ASP A 457 9.75 34.31 5.39
CA ASP A 457 9.74 33.20 4.46
C ASP A 457 8.34 32.60 4.34
N ILE A 458 8.12 31.86 3.26
CA ILE A 458 6.98 30.94 3.14
C ILE A 458 7.49 29.54 3.47
N ASP A 459 7.06 29.04 4.62
CA ASP A 459 7.30 27.68 5.06
C ASP A 459 6.32 26.71 4.40
N HIS A 460 6.79 25.51 4.10
CA HIS A 460 5.94 24.40 3.71
C HIS A 460 5.66 23.57 4.95
N CYS A 461 4.43 23.54 5.46
CA CYS A 461 4.09 22.83 6.70
C CYS A 461 4.66 21.40 6.71
N PHE A 462 4.41 20.65 5.63
CA PHE A 462 5.14 19.43 5.31
C PHE A 462 6.28 19.74 4.33
N PRO A 463 7.52 19.31 4.64
CA PRO A 463 8.70 19.73 3.90
C PRO A 463 8.68 19.26 2.44
N PHE A 464 8.87 20.20 1.51
CA PHE A 464 8.85 19.95 0.07
C PHE A 464 9.82 18.84 -0.38
N ALA A 465 10.98 18.71 0.28
CA ALA A 465 11.97 17.68 -0.02
C ALA A 465 11.47 16.24 0.25
N ALA A 466 10.50 16.10 1.14
CA ALA A 466 9.89 14.82 1.51
C ALA A 466 8.54 14.62 0.80
N TRP A 467 7.83 15.72 0.55
CA TRP A 467 6.54 15.73 -0.10
C TRP A 467 6.43 16.97 -1.01
N PRO A 468 6.68 16.85 -2.33
CA PRO A 468 6.69 17.97 -3.29
C PRO A 468 5.32 18.62 -3.54
N CYS A 469 4.73 19.22 -2.50
CA CYS A 469 3.40 19.84 -2.53
C CYS A 469 3.53 21.35 -2.32
N GLY A 470 3.18 22.11 -3.37
CA GLY A 470 3.13 23.57 -3.37
C GLY A 470 1.71 24.14 -3.19
N ASP A 471 0.78 23.34 -2.69
CA ASP A 471 -0.63 23.71 -2.54
C ASP A 471 -0.81 24.81 -1.49
N ALA A 472 -1.82 25.67 -1.67
CA ALA A 472 -2.08 26.81 -0.80
C ALA A 472 -2.25 26.44 0.68
N TRP A 473 -2.83 25.26 0.98
CA TRP A 473 -2.99 24.75 2.34
C TRP A 473 -1.65 24.40 3.01
N ASN A 474 -0.61 24.07 2.25
CA ASN A 474 0.71 23.71 2.78
C ASN A 474 1.64 24.93 2.93
N LEU A 475 1.29 26.09 2.38
CA LEU A 475 2.14 27.29 2.34
C LEU A 475 1.77 28.30 3.42
N MET A 476 2.71 28.56 4.34
CA MET A 476 2.48 29.40 5.53
C MET A 476 3.53 30.49 5.71
N PRO A 477 3.15 31.71 6.13
CA PRO A 477 4.11 32.74 6.48
C PRO A 477 4.87 32.37 7.76
N SER A 478 6.19 32.48 7.72
CA SER A 478 7.07 32.14 8.82
C SER A 478 8.20 33.17 8.98
N ALA A 479 8.68 33.34 10.21
CA ALA A 479 9.90 34.08 10.44
C ALA A 479 11.09 33.30 9.87
N ARG A 480 12.00 33.98 9.16
CA ARG A 480 13.14 33.36 8.47
C ARG A 480 13.96 32.40 9.34
N HIS A 481 14.25 32.79 10.58
CA HIS A 481 15.00 31.95 11.53
C HIS A 481 14.22 30.67 11.94
N ILE A 482 12.89 30.75 12.04
CA ILE A 482 12.02 29.59 12.35
C ILE A 482 11.98 28.64 11.14
N ASN A 483 11.83 29.17 9.93
CA ASN A 483 11.85 28.38 8.71
C ASN A 483 13.19 27.66 8.51
N ILE A 484 14.32 28.34 8.74
CA ILE A 484 15.67 27.74 8.72
C ILE A 484 15.81 26.67 9.79
N GLN A 485 15.31 26.93 11.01
CA GLN A 485 15.33 25.93 12.08
C GLN A 485 14.51 24.71 11.66
N LYS A 486 13.27 24.86 11.21
CA LYS A 486 12.44 23.75 10.76
C LYS A 486 13.11 22.95 9.64
N SER A 487 13.61 23.62 8.59
CA SER A 487 14.28 22.98 7.46
C SER A 487 13.43 21.82 6.90
N ASN A 488 14.03 20.64 6.67
CA ASN A 488 13.37 19.44 6.16
C ASN A 488 12.72 18.57 7.27
N ARG A 489 12.48 19.12 8.46
CA ARG A 489 11.87 18.38 9.58
C ARG A 489 10.35 18.41 9.52
N LEU A 490 9.74 17.36 10.07
CA LEU A 490 8.28 17.19 10.12
C LEU A 490 7.70 17.86 11.37
N VAL A 491 6.72 18.75 11.20
CA VAL A 491 6.00 19.38 12.31
C VAL A 491 5.34 18.32 13.19
N THR A 492 5.48 18.41 14.52
CA THR A 492 4.79 17.48 15.44
C THR A 492 3.29 17.74 15.49
N GLN A 493 2.52 16.75 15.97
CA GLN A 493 1.09 16.95 16.22
C GLN A 493 0.84 18.11 17.19
N ALA A 494 1.59 18.17 18.30
CA ALA A 494 1.46 19.22 19.30
C ALA A 494 1.80 20.61 18.72
N ALA A 495 2.80 20.72 17.83
CA ALA A 495 3.11 21.97 17.15
C ALA A 495 2.00 22.40 16.17
N LEU A 496 1.40 21.46 15.43
CA LEU A 496 0.29 21.74 14.52
C LEU A 496 -0.98 22.16 15.28
N GLU A 497 -1.29 21.49 16.39
CA GLU A 497 -2.41 21.86 17.29
C GLU A 497 -2.24 23.27 17.86
N ARG A 498 -1.05 23.60 18.39
CA ARG A 498 -0.77 24.94 18.91
C ARG A 498 -0.86 26.03 17.85
N ALA A 499 -0.53 25.71 16.59
CA ALA A 499 -0.54 26.64 15.48
C ALA A 499 -1.90 26.75 14.76
N SER A 500 -2.88 25.91 15.12
CA SER A 500 -4.13 25.75 14.36
C SER A 500 -4.91 27.05 14.20
N ASP A 501 -5.00 27.88 15.25
CA ASP A 501 -5.70 29.17 15.18
C ASP A 501 -5.04 30.12 14.19
N TRP A 502 -3.71 30.28 14.27
CA TRP A 502 -2.95 31.16 13.36
C TRP A 502 -2.93 30.66 11.91
N ILE A 503 -2.88 29.34 11.71
CA ILE A 503 -2.99 28.72 10.40
C ILE A 503 -4.35 29.02 9.79
N THR A 504 -5.42 28.86 10.58
CA THR A 504 -6.79 29.08 10.10
C THR A 504 -7.03 30.55 9.78
N GLU A 505 -6.55 31.47 10.62
CA GLU A 505 -6.61 32.91 10.37
C GLU A 505 -5.82 33.32 9.12
N TRP A 506 -4.65 32.71 8.90
CA TRP A 506 -3.88 32.88 7.68
C TRP A 506 -4.67 32.45 6.44
N TRP A 507 -5.21 31.23 6.43
CA TRP A 507 -6.00 30.73 5.30
C TRP A 507 -7.24 31.56 5.02
N ALA A 508 -7.94 31.99 6.08
CA ALA A 508 -9.09 32.90 6.00
C ALA A 508 -8.71 34.18 5.23
N SER A 509 -7.65 34.84 5.69
CA SER A 509 -7.19 36.12 5.14
C SER A 509 -6.55 35.99 3.76
N ALA A 510 -5.85 34.89 3.48
CA ALA A 510 -5.07 34.71 2.26
C ALA A 510 -5.90 34.18 1.08
N PHE A 511 -6.85 33.28 1.36
CA PHE A 511 -7.51 32.47 0.32
C PHE A 511 -9.03 32.38 0.46
N ILE A 512 -9.58 32.21 1.67
CA ILE A 512 -11.00 31.85 1.83
C ILE A 512 -11.93 33.06 1.75
N ASP A 513 -11.57 34.18 2.38
CA ASP A 513 -12.40 35.39 2.44
C ASP A 513 -12.14 36.32 1.23
N ARG A 514 -11.46 35.82 0.20
CA ARG A 514 -11.00 36.60 -0.98
C ARG A 514 -11.84 36.37 -2.23
N GLY A 515 -13.04 35.84 -2.05
CA GLY A 515 -13.98 35.54 -3.13
C GLY A 515 -14.05 34.04 -3.43
N GLU A 516 -14.98 33.67 -4.30
CA GLU A 516 -15.33 32.28 -4.57
C GLU A 516 -14.19 31.51 -5.23
N GLU A 517 -13.50 32.12 -6.19
CA GLU A 517 -12.42 31.51 -6.97
C GLU A 517 -11.20 31.07 -6.11
N PRO A 518 -10.54 31.95 -5.32
CA PRO A 518 -9.43 31.54 -4.46
C PRO A 518 -9.85 30.53 -3.38
N ARG A 519 -11.07 30.67 -2.85
CA ARG A 519 -11.64 29.74 -1.86
C ARG A 519 -11.83 28.36 -2.44
N GLN A 520 -12.46 28.24 -3.61
CA GLN A 520 -12.66 26.96 -4.28
C GLN A 520 -11.32 26.30 -4.60
N ARG A 521 -10.36 27.06 -5.14
CA ARG A 521 -9.02 26.55 -5.42
C ARG A 521 -8.35 25.95 -4.17
N PHE A 522 -8.39 26.66 -3.05
CA PHE A 522 -7.81 26.20 -1.78
C PHE A 522 -8.36 24.84 -1.34
N PHE A 523 -9.69 24.70 -1.32
CA PHE A 523 -10.32 23.45 -0.87
C PHE A 523 -10.18 22.32 -1.89
N ILE A 524 -10.15 22.63 -3.18
CA ILE A 524 -9.88 21.66 -4.24
C ILE A 524 -8.45 21.11 -4.11
N GLU A 525 -7.44 21.96 -3.90
CA GLU A 525 -6.06 21.53 -3.66
C GLU A 525 -5.97 20.68 -2.38
N ALA A 526 -6.63 21.09 -1.29
CA ALA A 526 -6.63 20.31 -0.04
C ALA A 526 -7.28 18.92 -0.21
N ALA A 527 -8.46 18.84 -0.83
CA ALA A 527 -9.20 17.60 -1.03
C ALA A 527 -8.48 16.59 -1.94
N GLN A 528 -7.64 17.06 -2.87
CA GLN A 528 -6.86 16.16 -3.73
C GLN A 528 -5.74 15.45 -2.97
N THR A 529 -5.09 16.18 -2.08
CA THR A 529 -3.79 15.79 -1.52
C THR A 529 -3.94 15.16 -0.14
N LEU A 530 -4.91 15.62 0.65
CA LEU A 530 -5.15 15.15 2.01
C LEU A 530 -6.26 14.08 2.05
N PRO A 531 -6.02 12.94 2.73
CA PRO A 531 -7.00 11.86 2.82
C PRO A 531 -8.19 12.24 3.74
N LEU A 532 -9.35 11.63 3.50
CA LEU A 532 -10.55 11.69 4.37
C LEU A 532 -11.24 13.06 4.46
N LEU A 533 -10.96 14.00 3.56
CA LEU A 533 -11.71 15.26 3.48
C LEU A 533 -13.14 15.03 2.95
N VAL A 534 -14.10 15.68 3.60
CA VAL A 534 -15.52 15.66 3.19
C VAL A 534 -15.75 16.50 1.93
N ALA A 535 -16.91 16.30 1.28
CA ALA A 535 -17.24 16.99 0.01
C ALA A 535 -17.30 18.52 0.10
N SER A 536 -17.56 19.08 1.29
CA SER A 536 -17.55 20.53 1.56
C SER A 536 -16.76 20.82 2.84
N PRO A 537 -15.42 20.74 2.79
CA PRO A 537 -14.60 20.82 3.99
C PRO A 537 -14.49 22.26 4.51
N GLY A 538 -14.48 22.42 5.82
CA GLY A 538 -14.01 23.62 6.51
C GLY A 538 -12.49 23.59 6.74
N THR A 539 -11.94 24.70 7.24
CA THR A 539 -10.51 24.78 7.59
C THR A 539 -10.11 23.81 8.71
N ALA A 540 -11.00 23.56 9.67
CA ALA A 540 -10.78 22.58 10.72
C ALA A 540 -10.62 21.16 10.15
N ASP A 541 -11.44 20.79 9.16
CA ASP A 541 -11.36 19.48 8.50
C ASP A 541 -10.02 19.31 7.77
N VAL A 542 -9.51 20.38 7.14
CA VAL A 542 -8.18 20.39 6.49
C VAL A 542 -7.07 20.13 7.52
N ILE A 543 -7.13 20.77 8.70
CA ILE A 543 -6.14 20.54 9.77
C ILE A 543 -6.20 19.09 10.28
N ASP A 544 -7.39 18.51 10.45
CA ASP A 544 -7.52 17.12 10.91
C ASP A 544 -7.01 16.14 9.86
N ALA A 545 -7.29 16.38 8.57
CA ALA A 545 -6.73 15.60 7.48
C ALA A 545 -5.18 15.72 7.42
N MET A 546 -4.63 16.90 7.70
CA MET A 546 -3.17 17.10 7.84
C MET A 546 -2.59 16.27 9.00
N LYS A 547 -3.25 16.21 10.16
CA LYS A 547 -2.77 15.38 11.30
C LYS A 547 -2.67 13.91 10.92
N ILE A 548 -3.65 13.39 10.17
CA ILE A 548 -3.65 12.00 9.69
C ILE A 548 -2.53 11.79 8.65
N HIS A 549 -2.42 12.69 7.68
CA HIS A 549 -1.38 12.61 6.65
C HIS A 549 0.04 12.68 7.24
N ARG A 550 0.26 13.48 8.29
CA ARG A 550 1.53 13.52 9.03
C ARG A 550 1.95 12.14 9.54
N ILE A 551 1.02 11.32 10.03
CA ILE A 551 1.32 9.96 10.53
C ILE A 551 1.89 9.10 9.41
N LYS A 552 1.32 9.21 8.20
CA LYS A 552 1.81 8.52 7.00
C LYS A 552 3.26 8.95 6.68
N LEU A 553 3.51 10.25 6.52
CA LEU A 553 4.86 10.78 6.23
C LEU A 553 5.89 10.38 7.29
N SER A 554 5.50 10.37 8.57
CA SER A 554 6.38 9.97 9.67
C SER A 554 6.78 8.49 9.60
N LYS A 555 5.85 7.60 9.24
CA LYS A 555 6.09 6.16 9.16
C LYS A 555 6.87 5.78 7.91
N ASP A 556 6.53 6.39 6.78
CA ASP A 556 7.05 5.98 5.47
C ASP A 556 8.46 6.53 5.20
N GLN A 557 8.78 7.74 5.70
CA GLN A 557 10.02 8.44 5.35
C GLN A 557 10.97 8.70 6.53
N GLY A 558 10.60 8.33 7.75
CA GLY A 558 11.47 8.45 8.93
C GLY A 558 11.93 9.88 9.25
N LEU A 559 11.13 10.89 8.89
CA LEU A 559 11.49 12.30 9.04
C LEU A 559 11.68 12.68 10.51
N ARG A 560 12.72 13.47 10.79
CA ARG A 560 12.98 13.98 12.14
C ARG A 560 11.85 14.94 12.56
N PRO A 561 11.28 14.81 13.76
CA PRO A 561 10.26 15.73 14.25
C PRO A 561 10.83 17.12 14.54
N TRP A 562 9.98 18.14 14.44
CA TRP A 562 10.28 19.51 14.81
C TRP A 562 9.13 20.16 15.59
N GLU A 563 9.51 20.89 16.64
CA GLU A 563 8.63 21.78 17.38
C GLU A 563 9.23 23.20 17.40
N PRO A 564 8.39 24.24 17.27
CA PRO A 564 8.83 25.61 17.50
C PRO A 564 9.24 25.78 18.97
N GLY A 565 10.39 26.42 19.21
CA GLY A 565 10.86 26.70 20.56
C GLY A 565 9.85 27.57 21.31
N LEU A 566 9.44 27.13 22.50
CA LEU A 566 8.57 27.89 23.38
C LEU A 566 9.30 29.18 23.81
N ARG A 567 8.82 30.34 23.36
CA ARG A 567 9.00 31.57 24.13
C ARG A 567 7.76 31.72 25.01
N ASP A 568 7.98 31.78 26.31
CA ASP A 568 6.95 32.04 27.33
C ASP A 568 6.00 33.15 26.86
N ARG A 569 4.71 32.84 26.80
CA ARG A 569 3.65 33.84 26.66
C ARG A 569 3.65 34.70 27.93
N ARG A 570 4.37 35.81 27.93
CA ARG A 570 3.99 37.00 28.70
C ARG A 570 3.47 38.04 27.72
N PHE A 571 2.51 38.85 28.19
CA PHE A 571 1.64 39.81 27.49
C PHE A 571 0.30 39.23 27.00
N GLY A 572 -0.85 39.58 27.61
CA GLY A 572 -1.07 40.56 28.66
C GLY A 572 -2.45 40.48 29.30
N GLU A 573 -2.46 40.63 30.62
CA GLU A 573 -3.57 41.21 31.37
C GLU A 573 -3.11 42.62 31.74
N THR A 574 -3.81 43.64 31.26
CA THR A 574 -3.73 44.98 31.83
C THR A 574 -5.13 45.49 32.15
N ALA A 575 -5.30 45.84 33.42
CA ALA A 575 -6.14 46.90 33.96
C ALA A 575 -7.67 46.73 33.86
N SER A 576 -8.29 46.35 34.98
CA SER A 576 -9.54 46.97 35.49
C SER A 576 -9.94 46.43 36.88
N SER A 577 -9.42 47.05 37.95
CA SER A 577 -10.16 47.32 39.22
C SER A 577 -9.19 48.08 40.13
N ILE A 578 -9.18 49.42 40.06
CA ILE A 578 -9.85 50.31 41.02
C ILE A 578 -9.60 49.91 42.48
N ASP A 579 -8.86 50.80 43.12
CA ASP A 579 -8.58 50.95 44.55
C ASP A 579 -9.71 50.52 45.51
N ALA A 580 -9.33 49.78 46.56
CA ALA A 580 -9.87 49.95 47.89
C ALA A 580 -8.94 49.34 48.96
N HIS A 581 -8.15 50.21 49.60
CA HIS A 581 -7.89 50.26 51.04
C HIS A 581 -7.08 49.16 51.76
N GLY A 582 -6.06 49.65 52.51
CA GLY A 582 -5.64 49.12 53.81
C GLY A 582 -4.29 48.39 53.77
N SER A 583 -3.17 49.03 54.11
CA SER A 583 -2.68 49.20 55.49
C SER A 583 -2.42 47.87 56.22
N ALA A 584 -1.14 47.50 56.36
CA ALA A 584 -0.43 47.36 57.65
C ALA A 584 0.71 46.33 57.56
N ASP A 585 1.92 46.80 57.90
CA ASP A 585 2.91 46.20 58.80
C ASP A 585 3.27 44.71 58.64
N VAL A 586 4.51 44.42 58.21
CA VAL A 586 5.76 44.30 59.00
C VAL A 586 6.90 43.93 58.06
#